data_AF-A0A813E8D8-F1
#
_entry.id   AF-A0A813E8D8-F1
#
_cell.length_a   1.000
_cell.length_b   1.000
_cell.length_c   1.000
_cell.angle_alpha   90.00
_cell.angle_beta   90.00
_cell.angle_gamma   90.00
#
_symmetry.space_group_name_H-M   'P 1'
#
loop_
_entity.id
_entity.type
_entity.pdbx_description
1 polymer ?
#
loop_
_entity_poly.entity_id
_entity_poly.type
_entity_poly.pdbx_seq_one_letter_code
_entity_poly.pdbx_strand_id
1 'polypeptide(L)'
;MASLRALLGLGFGLRLCGVLAQDALGFKLEEALAEHLKIIYAMDEIIQDAPPRVSAQERQLQADTTPPSLNVLTVQAYIFHILVTVQMDETGIIYCGAVLHSGSYTPSAYELKTGTNLKGHGSVNAAANTRSNVVVNGLSASTSYDLFCYAEDASFNGISNAAILATKKPSVITASGGDYVAPVLKYVAPYFTAESQALYINVEMSEDGTVWSVALKDSGSGTTVPTSSAIMNNVGVDSWGTHPIAAQQLYKATIRLGGLQEDTVYDIYSFARDMSGNGIDNTPAYPSNVTKIAETKFAGLRTLAVWIPSKVSVAYAIGSTEYALEPATWNTHLPKCLPGVGSSHFRCGPDLESWSTPPVLTNSQLVSLASHASAGCSGHLQATPPASGTYVLLLRRGKCAFAKKALQAERAGYSGLLLVDHQTNLDRGVLPDMTAESQDATISIPAWIIGKTNGE
;
A
#
# COMPACT_ATOMS: atom_id res chain seq x y z
N MET A 1 6.08 50.60 14.25
CA MET A 1 6.58 51.32 15.43
C MET A 1 5.41 51.91 16.21
N ALA A 2 4.81 51.09 17.05
CA ALA A 2 4.04 51.41 18.25
C ALA A 2 3.47 50.06 18.74
N SER A 3 3.62 49.78 20.04
CA SER A 3 3.13 48.57 20.73
C SER A 3 4.00 47.30 20.62
N LEU A 4 5.09 47.27 21.38
CA LEU A 4 5.55 46.05 22.08
C LEU A 4 6.48 46.44 23.25
N ARG A 5 5.91 46.99 24.32
CA ARG A 5 6.59 47.21 25.61
C ARG A 5 5.58 46.97 26.73
N ALA A 6 5.44 45.72 27.15
CA ALA A 6 4.90 45.34 28.46
C ALA A 6 4.98 43.83 28.62
N LEU A 7 6.14 43.32 29.05
CA LEU A 7 6.28 42.05 29.78
C LEU A 7 7.77 41.83 30.02
N LEU A 8 8.23 42.20 31.23
CA LEU A 8 9.32 41.58 31.98
C LEU A 8 9.60 42.48 33.19
N GLY A 9 8.81 42.29 34.23
CA GLY A 9 9.05 42.85 35.56
C GLY A 9 8.79 41.76 36.57
N LEU A 10 9.83 40.99 36.92
CA LEU A 10 9.89 40.18 38.14
C LEU A 10 11.37 40.02 38.49
N GLY A 11 11.78 40.75 39.52
CA GLY A 11 13.10 40.64 40.11
C GLY A 11 13.19 39.41 41.00
N PHE A 12 14.36 38.79 41.04
CA PHE A 12 14.84 38.04 42.19
C PHE A 12 16.33 38.30 42.34
N GLY A 13 16.71 38.79 43.51
CA GLY A 13 18.09 39.06 43.86
C GLY A 13 18.82 37.77 44.27
N LEU A 14 20.06 37.65 43.82
CA LEU A 14 21.08 36.88 44.52
C LEU A 14 22.41 37.65 44.43
N ARG A 15 22.88 38.09 45.60
CA ARG A 15 24.30 38.43 45.84
C ARG A 15 25.06 37.10 46.01
N LEU A 16 26.15 36.89 45.28
CA LEU A 16 27.53 36.78 45.79
C LEU A 16 28.49 36.12 44.76
N CYS A 17 29.73 36.59 44.83
CA CYS A 17 31.01 35.95 44.47
C CYS A 17 31.57 36.04 43.03
N GLY A 18 32.70 36.78 42.93
CA GLY A 18 33.88 36.49 42.09
C GLY A 18 33.75 36.92 40.63
N VAL A 19 34.09 38.16 40.26
CA VAL A 19 35.46 38.59 39.89
C VAL A 19 36.33 37.41 39.43
N LEU A 20 36.39 37.22 38.10
CA LEU A 20 37.56 36.83 37.27
C LEU A 20 37.07 36.21 35.94
N ALA A 21 36.38 36.99 35.09
CA ALA A 21 36.12 36.61 33.68
C ALA A 21 35.67 37.77 32.78
N GLN A 22 35.98 39.03 33.11
CA GLN A 22 35.43 40.17 32.35
C GLN A 22 36.25 40.63 31.13
N ASP A 23 37.50 40.18 30.96
CA ASP A 23 38.34 40.67 29.85
C ASP A 23 38.39 39.75 28.62
N ALA A 24 37.78 38.57 28.67
CA ALA A 24 37.73 37.65 27.51
C ALA A 24 36.37 37.62 26.79
N LEU A 25 35.31 38.16 27.41
CA LEU A 25 33.97 38.24 26.82
C LEU A 25 33.69 39.56 26.07
N GLY A 26 34.45 40.63 26.35
CA GLY A 26 34.31 41.91 25.65
C GLY A 26 34.73 41.84 24.17
N PHE A 27 35.77 41.07 23.86
CA PHE A 27 36.33 41.02 22.50
C PHE A 27 35.50 40.18 21.52
N LYS A 28 34.85 39.10 21.99
CA LYS A 28 34.00 38.27 21.13
C LYS A 28 32.62 38.86 20.85
N LEU A 29 32.16 39.80 21.67
CA LEU A 29 30.86 40.43 21.47
C LEU A 29 30.91 41.54 20.41
N GLU A 30 32.00 42.31 20.34
CA GLU A 30 32.16 43.33 19.29
C GLU A 30 32.40 42.72 17.90
N GLU A 31 33.13 41.61 17.81
CA GLU A 31 33.35 40.89 16.55
C GLU A 31 32.05 40.24 16.04
N ALA A 32 31.23 39.67 16.94
CA ALA A 32 29.91 39.14 16.60
C ALA A 32 28.90 40.24 16.22
N LEU A 33 28.95 41.43 16.85
CA LEU A 33 28.10 42.56 16.45
C LEU A 33 28.50 43.13 15.09
N ALA A 34 29.80 43.17 14.78
CA ALA A 34 30.30 43.64 13.48
C ALA A 34 29.92 42.69 12.34
N GLU A 35 29.89 41.37 12.58
CA GLU A 35 29.39 40.40 11.61
C GLU A 35 27.87 40.48 11.42
N HIS A 36 27.11 40.65 12.50
CA HIS A 36 25.65 40.82 12.41
C HIS A 36 25.25 42.13 11.70
N LEU A 37 25.99 43.22 11.92
CA LEU A 37 25.76 44.48 11.20
C LEU A 37 26.09 44.37 9.70
N LYS A 38 27.10 43.58 9.31
CA LYS A 38 27.35 43.29 7.88
C LYS A 38 26.21 42.51 7.22
N ILE A 39 25.56 41.59 7.94
CA ILE A 39 24.39 40.86 7.45
C ILE A 39 23.18 41.81 7.31
N ILE A 40 22.98 42.73 8.25
CA ILE A 40 21.89 43.71 8.19
C ILE A 40 22.08 44.70 7.02
N TYR A 41 23.31 45.18 6.77
CA TYR A 41 23.58 46.06 5.63
C TYR A 41 23.55 45.33 4.28
N ALA A 42 23.97 44.06 4.20
CA ALA A 42 23.85 43.26 2.98
C ALA A 42 22.39 42.91 2.65
N MET A 43 21.49 42.86 3.63
CA MET A 43 20.06 42.67 3.39
C MET A 43 19.35 43.94 2.88
N ASP A 44 19.86 45.14 3.19
CA ASP A 44 19.27 46.41 2.72
C ASP A 44 19.70 46.73 1.27
N GLU A 45 20.89 46.30 0.86
CA GLU A 45 21.39 46.49 -0.53
C GLU A 45 20.75 45.49 -1.53
N ILE A 46 20.27 44.33 -1.07
CA ILE A 46 19.47 43.40 -1.89
C ILE A 46 18.03 43.91 -2.11
N ILE A 47 17.55 44.86 -1.30
CA ILE A 47 16.19 45.42 -1.43
C ILE A 47 16.15 46.59 -2.44
N GLN A 48 17.28 47.23 -2.76
CA GLN A 48 17.30 48.40 -3.66
C GLN A 48 17.55 48.09 -5.14
N ASP A 49 17.94 46.87 -5.49
CA ASP A 49 18.11 46.44 -6.89
C ASP A 49 17.13 45.32 -7.29
N ALA A 50 16.04 45.16 -6.52
CA ALA A 50 14.92 44.38 -6.98
C ALA A 50 14.32 45.13 -8.20
N PRO A 51 14.23 44.49 -9.38
CA PRO A 51 13.57 45.09 -10.53
C PRO A 51 12.21 45.60 -10.09
N PRO A 52 11.72 46.74 -10.64
CA PRO A 52 10.49 47.37 -10.20
C PRO A 52 9.48 46.26 -10.02
N ARG A 53 8.95 46.11 -8.79
CA ARG A 53 7.83 45.22 -8.49
C ARG A 53 6.93 45.36 -9.69
N VAL A 54 6.96 44.33 -10.56
CA VAL A 54 5.95 44.21 -11.59
C VAL A 54 4.72 44.41 -10.76
N SER A 55 3.99 45.46 -11.10
CA SER A 55 2.73 45.79 -10.47
C SER A 55 1.99 44.48 -10.25
N ALA A 56 1.07 44.45 -9.31
CA ALA A 56 -0.03 43.55 -9.50
C ALA A 56 -0.60 43.78 -10.92
N GLN A 57 -0.05 43.14 -11.96
CA GLN A 57 -0.81 42.26 -12.80
C GLN A 57 -1.57 41.41 -11.79
N GLU A 58 -2.71 41.94 -11.34
CA GLU A 58 -3.95 41.49 -11.93
C GLU A 58 -3.64 40.63 -13.16
N ARG A 59 -3.22 39.37 -12.91
CA ARG A 59 -4.01 38.28 -13.45
C ARG A 59 -5.42 38.64 -13.02
N GLN A 60 -6.08 39.49 -13.80
CA GLN A 60 -7.46 39.26 -14.12
C GLN A 60 -7.44 37.78 -14.48
N LEU A 61 -7.82 36.96 -13.50
CA LEU A 61 -8.46 35.68 -13.75
C LEU A 61 -9.63 36.10 -14.62
N GLN A 62 -9.35 36.25 -15.91
CA GLN A 62 -10.35 36.52 -16.90
C GLN A 62 -11.28 35.34 -16.72
N ALA A 63 -12.46 35.63 -16.15
CA ALA A 63 -13.39 34.62 -15.75
C ALA A 63 -13.61 33.76 -16.99
N ASP A 64 -13.41 32.45 -16.82
CA ASP A 64 -13.65 31.53 -17.89
C ASP A 64 -15.13 31.63 -18.25
N THR A 65 -15.40 31.87 -19.52
CA THR A 65 -16.76 32.07 -20.05
C THR A 65 -17.03 31.16 -21.25
N THR A 66 -16.07 30.29 -21.59
CA THR A 66 -16.21 29.39 -22.73
C THR A 66 -16.71 28.04 -22.25
N PRO A 67 -17.84 27.53 -22.79
CA PRO A 67 -18.24 26.17 -22.52
C PRO A 67 -17.27 25.14 -23.12
N PRO A 68 -17.15 23.95 -22.52
CA PRO A 68 -16.29 22.90 -23.05
C PRO A 68 -16.82 22.33 -24.37
N SER A 69 -15.92 21.91 -25.26
CA SER A 69 -16.25 21.07 -26.41
C SER A 69 -16.35 19.61 -25.99
N LEU A 70 -17.53 18.99 -26.16
CA LEU A 70 -17.78 17.60 -25.80
C LEU A 70 -17.82 16.70 -27.04
N ASN A 71 -17.06 15.60 -27.00
CA ASN A 71 -17.05 14.57 -28.04
C ASN A 71 -17.48 13.20 -27.47
N VAL A 72 -18.50 12.60 -28.07
CA VAL A 72 -18.96 11.23 -27.75
C VAL A 72 -18.26 10.24 -28.69
N LEU A 73 -17.27 9.51 -28.14
CA LEU A 73 -16.37 8.64 -28.88
C LEU A 73 -17.01 7.29 -29.19
N THR A 74 -17.42 6.54 -28.16
CA THR A 74 -18.01 5.20 -28.31
C THR A 74 -19.22 5.02 -27.40
N VAL A 75 -20.17 4.21 -27.85
CA VAL A 75 -21.35 3.79 -27.10
C VAL A 75 -21.44 2.28 -27.15
N GLN A 76 -21.49 1.64 -25.99
CA GLN A 76 -21.65 0.20 -25.85
C GLN A 76 -22.90 -0.07 -25.01
N ALA A 77 -23.87 -0.76 -25.61
CA ALA A 77 -25.11 -1.12 -24.93
C ALA A 77 -24.96 -2.47 -24.24
N TYR A 78 -25.38 -2.52 -22.98
CA TYR A 78 -25.54 -3.74 -22.19
C TYR A 78 -27.04 -3.97 -21.95
N ILE A 79 -27.40 -4.96 -21.13
CA ILE A 79 -28.80 -5.33 -20.91
C ILE A 79 -29.54 -4.25 -20.11
N PHE A 80 -28.91 -3.72 -19.04
CA PHE A 80 -29.56 -2.75 -18.13
C PHE A 80 -28.88 -1.38 -18.05
N HIS A 81 -27.82 -1.17 -18.84
CA HIS A 81 -27.10 0.09 -18.91
C HIS A 81 -26.45 0.31 -20.27
N ILE A 82 -26.00 1.53 -20.50
CA ILE A 82 -25.17 1.92 -21.65
C ILE A 82 -23.87 2.54 -21.12
N LEU A 83 -22.73 2.05 -21.59
CA LEU A 83 -21.42 2.63 -21.34
C LEU A 83 -21.08 3.63 -22.46
N VAL A 84 -20.83 4.87 -22.07
CA VAL A 84 -20.53 5.98 -22.99
C VAL A 84 -19.11 6.45 -22.74
N THR A 85 -18.23 6.31 -23.72
CA THR A 85 -16.89 6.89 -23.65
C THR A 85 -16.91 8.26 -24.31
N VAL A 86 -16.51 9.26 -23.55
CA VAL A 86 -16.56 10.68 -23.90
C VAL A 86 -15.19 11.33 -23.68
N GLN A 87 -14.98 12.47 -24.30
CA GLN A 87 -13.83 13.33 -24.09
C GLN A 87 -14.27 14.79 -24.19
N MET A 88 -13.78 15.64 -23.29
CA MET A 88 -13.97 17.10 -23.37
C MET A 88 -12.60 17.80 -23.34
N ASP A 89 -12.51 19.01 -23.89
CA ASP A 89 -11.26 19.77 -24.00
C ASP A 89 -10.88 20.56 -22.74
N GLU A 90 -11.81 20.72 -21.82
CA GLU A 90 -11.60 21.36 -20.51
C GLU A 90 -11.92 20.41 -19.35
N THR A 91 -11.56 20.76 -18.12
CA THR A 91 -11.88 19.92 -16.94
C THR A 91 -13.26 20.26 -16.40
N GLY A 92 -14.09 19.26 -16.12
CA GLY A 92 -15.48 19.48 -15.75
C GLY A 92 -16.26 18.21 -15.40
N ILE A 93 -17.58 18.28 -15.53
CA ILE A 93 -18.51 17.17 -15.28
C ILE A 93 -19.31 16.88 -16.54
N ILE A 94 -19.41 15.60 -16.89
CA ILE A 94 -20.21 15.12 -18.00
C ILE A 94 -21.41 14.35 -17.44
N TYR A 95 -22.59 14.60 -18.00
CA TYR A 95 -23.85 13.96 -17.67
C TYR A 95 -24.41 13.33 -18.94
N CYS A 96 -24.80 12.07 -18.91
CA CYS A 96 -25.47 11.41 -20.03
C CYS A 96 -26.80 10.82 -19.58
N GLY A 97 -27.77 10.81 -20.50
CA GLY A 97 -29.13 10.40 -20.25
C GLY A 97 -29.73 9.68 -21.44
N ALA A 98 -30.56 8.69 -21.16
CA ALA A 98 -31.29 7.94 -22.17
C ALA A 98 -32.79 8.21 -22.08
N VAL A 99 -33.41 8.38 -23.24
CA VAL A 99 -34.87 8.45 -23.41
C VAL A 99 -35.33 7.36 -24.35
N LEU A 100 -36.57 6.89 -24.21
CA LEU A 100 -37.13 5.93 -25.16
C LEU A 100 -37.02 6.50 -26.57
N HIS A 101 -36.58 5.68 -27.52
CA HIS A 101 -36.48 6.07 -28.92
C HIS A 101 -37.86 6.46 -29.43
N SER A 102 -38.13 7.77 -29.43
CA SER A 102 -39.43 8.34 -29.75
C SER A 102 -39.25 9.77 -30.28
N GLY A 103 -38.99 9.87 -31.58
CA GLY A 103 -39.05 11.14 -32.30
C GLY A 103 -38.07 12.23 -31.84
N SER A 104 -38.53 13.48 -31.86
CA SER A 104 -37.72 14.71 -31.79
C SER A 104 -37.45 15.24 -30.37
N TYR A 105 -37.72 14.46 -29.33
CA TYR A 105 -37.46 14.91 -27.96
C TYR A 105 -35.95 15.08 -27.72
N THR A 106 -35.57 16.21 -27.12
CA THR A 106 -34.20 16.52 -26.70
C THR A 106 -34.26 16.95 -25.24
N PRO A 107 -33.59 16.23 -24.31
CA PRO A 107 -33.61 16.60 -22.90
C PRO A 107 -32.86 17.92 -22.66
N SER A 108 -33.32 18.66 -21.66
CA SER A 108 -32.65 19.86 -21.18
C SER A 108 -31.40 19.53 -20.36
N ALA A 109 -30.49 20.50 -20.19
CA ALA A 109 -29.36 20.37 -19.27
C ALA A 109 -29.80 20.00 -17.84
N TYR A 110 -30.93 20.54 -17.38
CA TYR A 110 -31.49 20.23 -16.07
C TYR A 110 -31.93 18.76 -15.96
N GLU A 111 -32.60 18.21 -16.96
CA GLU A 111 -33.02 16.81 -16.99
C GLU A 111 -31.80 15.87 -17.01
N LEU A 112 -30.76 16.20 -17.78
CA LEU A 112 -29.52 15.42 -17.80
C LEU A 112 -28.77 15.45 -16.47
N LYS A 113 -28.76 16.59 -15.77
CA LYS A 113 -28.14 16.71 -14.44
C LYS A 113 -28.89 15.95 -13.35
N THR A 114 -30.22 15.93 -13.43
CA THR A 114 -31.08 15.42 -12.34
C THR A 114 -31.64 14.02 -12.59
N GLY A 115 -31.58 13.52 -13.82
CA GLY A 115 -32.25 12.29 -14.21
C GLY A 115 -33.76 12.44 -14.46
N THR A 116 -34.33 13.64 -14.28
CA THR A 116 -35.78 13.87 -14.41
C THR A 116 -36.25 13.57 -15.85
N ASN A 117 -37.36 12.83 -16.00
CA ASN A 117 -37.93 12.38 -17.28
C ASN A 117 -37.05 11.46 -18.14
N LEU A 118 -35.88 11.05 -17.63
CA LEU A 118 -35.01 10.11 -18.31
C LEU A 118 -35.34 8.67 -17.90
N LYS A 119 -35.05 7.71 -18.78
CA LYS A 119 -35.15 6.28 -18.45
C LYS A 119 -33.89 5.76 -17.78
N GLY A 120 -32.76 6.39 -18.08
CA GLY A 120 -31.50 6.17 -17.38
C GLY A 120 -30.67 7.44 -17.42
N HIS A 121 -29.79 7.58 -16.44
CA HIS A 121 -28.86 8.71 -16.37
C HIS A 121 -27.57 8.29 -15.66
N GLY A 122 -26.52 9.07 -15.87
CA GLY A 122 -25.23 8.92 -15.18
C GLY A 122 -24.35 10.15 -15.38
N SER A 123 -23.34 10.30 -14.52
CA SER A 123 -22.37 11.38 -14.63
C SER A 123 -20.96 10.96 -14.22
N VAL A 124 -19.95 11.72 -14.64
CA VAL A 124 -18.55 11.52 -14.29
C VAL A 124 -17.79 12.85 -14.27
N ASN A 125 -16.84 13.00 -13.34
CA ASN A 125 -15.84 14.07 -13.41
C ASN A 125 -14.82 13.71 -14.50
N ALA A 126 -14.55 14.63 -15.42
CA ALA A 126 -13.66 14.42 -16.55
C ALA A 126 -12.53 15.44 -16.52
N ALA A 127 -11.30 14.96 -16.70
CA ALA A 127 -10.14 15.82 -16.94
C ALA A 127 -10.07 16.22 -18.42
N ALA A 128 -9.56 17.43 -18.68
CA ALA A 128 -9.33 17.94 -20.02
C ALA A 128 -8.56 16.92 -20.89
N ASN A 129 -9.04 16.74 -22.12
CA ASN A 129 -8.46 15.88 -23.15
C ASN A 129 -8.24 14.41 -22.74
N THR A 130 -8.97 13.94 -21.73
CA THR A 130 -8.88 12.56 -21.23
C THR A 130 -10.16 11.81 -21.52
N ARG A 131 -10.05 10.53 -21.92
CA ARG A 131 -11.21 9.66 -22.12
C ARG A 131 -11.84 9.35 -20.77
N SER A 132 -13.13 9.61 -20.65
CA SER A 132 -13.92 9.31 -19.46
C SER A 132 -15.09 8.41 -19.82
N ASN A 133 -15.51 7.55 -18.90
CA ASN A 133 -16.63 6.64 -19.09
C ASN A 133 -17.82 7.09 -18.25
N VAL A 134 -18.96 7.33 -18.89
CA VAL A 134 -20.25 7.61 -18.23
C VAL A 134 -21.11 6.36 -18.35
N VAL A 135 -21.63 5.89 -17.23
CA VAL A 135 -22.51 4.70 -17.18
C VAL A 135 -23.95 5.18 -17.02
N VAL A 136 -24.78 4.95 -18.03
CA VAL A 136 -26.20 5.29 -18.01
C VAL A 136 -27.00 4.08 -17.54
N ASN A 137 -27.34 4.06 -16.25
CA ASN A 137 -28.00 2.93 -15.57
C ASN A 137 -29.53 3.02 -15.60
N GLY A 138 -30.20 1.94 -15.18
CA GLY A 138 -31.66 1.92 -14.96
C GLY A 138 -32.48 1.64 -16.22
N LEU A 139 -31.83 1.15 -17.27
CA LEU A 139 -32.48 0.85 -18.54
C LEU A 139 -33.16 -0.51 -18.50
N SER A 140 -34.15 -0.70 -19.37
CA SER A 140 -34.82 -1.99 -19.59
C SER A 140 -34.13 -2.72 -20.73
N ALA A 141 -34.06 -4.05 -20.64
CA ALA A 141 -33.53 -4.91 -21.70
C ALA A 141 -34.33 -4.78 -23.01
N SER A 142 -33.73 -5.15 -24.14
CA SER A 142 -34.36 -5.15 -25.47
C SER A 142 -35.06 -3.84 -25.86
N THR A 143 -34.64 -2.71 -25.31
CA THR A 143 -35.34 -1.43 -25.47
C THR A 143 -34.46 -0.47 -26.25
N SER A 144 -35.04 0.18 -27.25
CA SER A 144 -34.36 1.18 -28.07
C SER A 144 -34.40 2.55 -27.38
N TYR A 145 -33.24 3.18 -27.23
CA TYR A 145 -33.07 4.50 -26.62
C TYR A 145 -32.39 5.49 -27.56
N ASP A 146 -32.69 6.77 -27.35
CA ASP A 146 -31.85 7.88 -27.81
C ASP A 146 -31.00 8.36 -26.64
N LEU A 147 -29.68 8.40 -26.84
CA LEU A 147 -28.71 8.82 -25.82
C LEU A 147 -28.26 10.26 -26.08
N PHE A 148 -28.21 11.07 -25.02
CA PHE A 148 -27.72 12.45 -25.05
C PHE A 148 -26.71 12.66 -23.93
N CYS A 149 -25.78 13.59 -24.14
CA CYS A 149 -24.83 14.03 -23.12
C CYS A 149 -24.77 15.55 -23.04
N TYR A 150 -24.48 16.04 -21.84
CA TYR A 150 -24.24 17.44 -21.49
C TYR A 150 -22.93 17.52 -20.71
N ALA A 151 -22.18 18.59 -20.91
CA ALA A 151 -20.96 18.87 -20.16
C ALA A 151 -20.96 20.30 -19.66
N GLU A 152 -20.32 20.50 -18.53
CA GLU A 152 -19.96 21.82 -18.00
C GLU A 152 -18.58 21.78 -17.37
N ASP A 153 -17.85 22.88 -17.50
CA ASP A 153 -16.51 23.04 -16.93
C ASP A 153 -16.56 23.32 -15.41
N ALA A 154 -15.41 23.55 -14.80
CA ALA A 154 -15.28 23.94 -13.39
C ALA A 154 -15.85 25.34 -13.06
N SER A 155 -16.09 26.18 -14.06
CA SER A 155 -16.67 27.52 -13.96
C SER A 155 -18.18 27.53 -14.22
N PHE A 156 -18.78 26.35 -14.40
CA PHE A 156 -20.20 26.12 -14.72
C PHE A 156 -20.64 26.67 -16.09
N ASN A 157 -19.71 26.83 -17.04
CA ASN A 157 -20.06 27.10 -18.42
C ASN A 157 -20.55 25.80 -19.08
N GLY A 158 -21.86 25.72 -19.30
CA GLY A 158 -22.51 24.56 -19.89
C GLY A 158 -22.62 24.62 -21.41
N ILE A 159 -22.53 23.47 -22.08
CA ILE A 159 -22.80 23.41 -23.53
C ILE A 159 -24.25 23.79 -23.84
N SER A 160 -24.48 24.42 -24.99
CA SER A 160 -25.83 24.85 -25.41
C SER A 160 -26.78 23.67 -25.71
N ASN A 161 -28.10 23.91 -25.73
CA ASN A 161 -29.09 22.89 -26.13
C ASN A 161 -28.85 22.34 -27.55
N ALA A 162 -28.33 23.16 -28.47
CA ALA A 162 -27.96 22.71 -29.81
C ALA A 162 -26.77 21.74 -29.76
N ALA A 163 -25.80 21.99 -28.88
CA ALA A 163 -24.68 21.09 -28.64
C ALA A 163 -25.13 19.80 -27.95
N ILE A 164 -26.08 19.85 -27.00
CA ILE A 164 -26.71 18.63 -26.44
C ILE A 164 -27.32 17.79 -27.55
N LEU A 165 -28.12 18.40 -28.44
CA LEU A 165 -28.72 17.68 -29.58
C LEU A 165 -27.65 17.06 -30.50
N ALA A 166 -26.52 17.74 -30.71
CA ALA A 166 -25.41 17.21 -31.51
C ALA A 166 -24.74 15.97 -30.90
N THR A 167 -24.88 15.74 -29.58
CA THR A 167 -24.39 14.51 -28.93
C THR A 167 -25.27 13.29 -29.18
N LYS A 168 -26.47 13.47 -29.77
CA LYS A 168 -27.47 12.41 -29.92
C LYS A 168 -26.87 11.17 -30.58
N LYS A 169 -26.97 10.02 -29.90
CA LYS A 169 -26.74 8.70 -30.50
C LYS A 169 -28.09 7.99 -30.59
N PRO A 170 -28.69 7.94 -31.79
CA PRO A 170 -30.04 7.40 -31.95
C PRO A 170 -30.03 5.87 -31.93
N SER A 171 -31.18 5.30 -31.57
CA SER A 171 -31.47 3.87 -31.72
C SER A 171 -30.44 2.95 -31.06
N VAL A 172 -29.95 3.30 -29.88
CA VAL A 172 -29.10 2.43 -29.06
C VAL A 172 -30.00 1.40 -28.40
N ILE A 173 -29.92 0.15 -28.86
CA ILE A 173 -30.76 -0.95 -28.37
C ILE A 173 -30.02 -1.67 -27.25
N THR A 174 -30.58 -1.69 -26.04
CA THR A 174 -30.07 -2.56 -24.98
C THR A 174 -30.23 -4.02 -25.38
N ALA A 175 -29.26 -4.86 -25.01
CA ALA A 175 -29.25 -6.26 -25.43
C ALA A 175 -30.55 -7.00 -25.03
N SER A 176 -30.95 -7.99 -25.84
CA SER A 176 -32.19 -8.75 -25.64
C SER A 176 -32.01 -10.11 -25.00
N GLY A 177 -33.05 -10.55 -24.28
CA GLY A 177 -33.04 -11.74 -23.43
C GLY A 177 -32.95 -11.33 -21.97
N GLY A 178 -33.56 -12.11 -21.07
CA GLY A 178 -33.05 -12.11 -19.70
C GLY A 178 -31.54 -12.31 -19.78
N ASP A 179 -30.79 -11.63 -18.94
CA ASP A 179 -29.39 -11.95 -18.82
C ASP A 179 -29.30 -13.39 -18.33
N TYR A 180 -28.82 -14.28 -19.19
CA TYR A 180 -28.58 -15.69 -18.91
C TYR A 180 -27.09 -16.02 -19.07
N VAL A 181 -26.28 -15.00 -19.36
CA VAL A 181 -24.86 -15.16 -19.60
C VAL A 181 -24.20 -14.98 -18.26
N ALA A 182 -23.55 -16.03 -17.76
CA ALA A 182 -22.78 -15.90 -16.54
C ALA A 182 -21.60 -14.93 -16.75
N PRO A 183 -21.20 -14.17 -15.72
CA PRO A 183 -20.08 -13.26 -15.83
C PRO A 183 -18.77 -14.01 -16.07
N VAL A 184 -17.87 -13.38 -16.82
CA VAL A 184 -16.47 -13.82 -16.91
C VAL A 184 -15.69 -13.16 -15.79
N LEU A 185 -15.16 -13.96 -14.87
CA LEU A 185 -14.30 -13.51 -13.78
C LEU A 185 -12.82 -13.81 -14.12
N LYS A 186 -11.94 -12.82 -13.94
CA LYS A 186 -10.48 -12.99 -14.10
C LYS A 186 -9.71 -12.26 -13.01
N TYR A 187 -8.53 -12.76 -12.66
CA TYR A 187 -7.56 -12.02 -11.83
C TYR A 187 -6.80 -10.99 -12.69
N VAL A 188 -6.52 -9.82 -12.12
CA VAL A 188 -5.82 -8.72 -12.81
C VAL A 188 -4.65 -8.19 -12.02
N ALA A 189 -3.60 -7.72 -12.71
CA ALA A 189 -2.38 -7.22 -12.06
C ALA A 189 -2.63 -5.95 -11.20
N PRO A 190 -1.98 -5.83 -10.03
CA PRO A 190 -1.19 -6.86 -9.34
C PRO A 190 -2.13 -7.97 -8.83
N TYR A 191 -1.97 -9.21 -9.28
CA TYR A 191 -2.97 -10.27 -9.04
C TYR A 191 -3.33 -10.44 -7.56
N PHE A 192 -2.34 -10.26 -6.68
CA PHE A 192 -2.53 -10.14 -5.25
C PHE A 192 -1.44 -9.28 -4.58
N THR A 193 -1.69 -8.89 -3.33
CA THR A 193 -0.71 -8.37 -2.38
C THR A 193 -0.87 -9.12 -1.06
N ALA A 194 0.24 -9.46 -0.39
CA ALA A 194 0.22 -10.11 0.90
C ALA A 194 0.57 -9.14 2.04
N GLU A 195 -0.17 -9.24 3.13
CA GLU A 195 0.19 -8.76 4.46
C GLU A 195 0.43 -9.99 5.35
N SER A 196 0.75 -9.76 6.62
CA SER A 196 0.99 -10.87 7.54
C SER A 196 -0.25 -11.68 7.88
N GLN A 197 -1.39 -11.01 8.04
CA GLN A 197 -2.65 -11.64 8.40
C GLN A 197 -3.75 -11.35 7.38
N ALA A 198 -3.38 -10.91 6.19
CA ALA A 198 -4.32 -10.65 5.11
C ALA A 198 -3.73 -10.89 3.73
N LEU A 199 -4.61 -11.25 2.79
CA LEU A 199 -4.35 -11.27 1.36
C LEU A 199 -5.31 -10.30 0.68
N TYR A 200 -4.82 -9.52 -0.28
CA TYR A 200 -5.64 -8.68 -1.16
C TYR A 200 -5.58 -9.28 -2.53
N ILE A 201 -6.72 -9.63 -3.13
CA ILE A 201 -6.78 -10.12 -4.50
C ILE A 201 -7.44 -9.09 -5.40
N ASN A 202 -6.96 -8.97 -6.64
CA ASN A 202 -7.49 -8.05 -7.62
C ASN A 202 -8.18 -8.83 -8.74
N VAL A 203 -9.45 -8.53 -8.96
CA VAL A 203 -10.32 -9.24 -9.91
C VAL A 203 -11.02 -8.26 -10.84
N GLU A 204 -11.42 -8.76 -12.01
CA GLU A 204 -12.24 -8.07 -12.99
C GLU A 204 -13.39 -8.97 -13.44
N MET A 205 -14.59 -8.41 -13.60
CA MET A 205 -15.76 -9.08 -14.16
C MET A 205 -16.10 -8.51 -15.55
N SER A 206 -16.82 -9.27 -16.38
CA SER A 206 -17.30 -8.77 -17.68
C SER A 206 -18.52 -7.84 -17.58
N GLU A 207 -19.18 -7.78 -16.43
CA GLU A 207 -20.41 -7.03 -16.20
C GLU A 207 -20.62 -6.69 -14.72
N ASP A 208 -21.69 -5.93 -14.44
CA ASP A 208 -22.08 -5.53 -13.09
C ASP A 208 -22.52 -6.74 -12.27
N GLY A 209 -22.05 -6.82 -11.03
CA GLY A 209 -22.38 -7.94 -10.15
C GLY A 209 -21.72 -7.84 -8.78
N THR A 210 -21.62 -8.99 -8.13
CA THR A 210 -20.90 -9.16 -6.87
C THR A 210 -19.93 -10.31 -6.99
N VAL A 211 -18.73 -10.11 -6.45
CA VAL A 211 -17.72 -11.15 -6.31
C VAL A 211 -17.52 -11.47 -4.84
N TRP A 212 -17.46 -12.77 -4.54
CA TRP A 212 -17.08 -13.32 -3.26
C TRP A 212 -15.78 -14.07 -3.43
N SER A 213 -14.93 -14.05 -2.42
CA SER A 213 -13.69 -14.82 -2.42
C SER A 213 -13.40 -15.36 -1.05
N VAL A 214 -12.79 -16.54 -1.03
CA VAL A 214 -12.45 -17.25 0.20
C VAL A 214 -11.01 -17.73 0.15
N ALA A 215 -10.36 -17.72 1.31
CA ALA A 215 -9.06 -18.36 1.50
C ALA A 215 -9.26 -19.71 2.19
N LEU A 216 -8.57 -20.73 1.69
CA LEU A 216 -8.49 -22.06 2.29
C LEU A 216 -7.02 -22.39 2.52
N LYS A 217 -6.66 -22.72 3.76
CA LYS A 217 -5.30 -23.09 4.15
C LYS A 217 -4.86 -24.35 3.41
N ASP A 218 -3.74 -24.27 2.69
CA ASP A 218 -3.13 -25.41 2.02
C ASP A 218 -2.07 -26.04 2.92
N SER A 219 -2.31 -27.30 3.31
CA SER A 219 -1.39 -28.10 4.13
C SER A 219 -0.33 -28.87 3.31
N GLY A 220 -0.24 -28.59 2.00
CA GLY A 220 0.69 -29.23 1.06
C GLY A 220 0.08 -30.36 0.23
N SER A 221 -1.22 -30.65 0.41
CA SER A 221 -1.97 -31.61 -0.41
C SER A 221 -2.99 -30.94 -1.33
N GLY A 222 -3.00 -29.60 -1.36
CA GLY A 222 -4.05 -28.81 -1.97
C GLY A 222 -5.26 -28.68 -1.07
N THR A 223 -6.25 -27.93 -1.56
CA THR A 223 -7.52 -27.68 -0.87
C THR A 223 -8.68 -28.35 -1.60
N THR A 224 -9.75 -28.64 -0.85
CA THR A 224 -11.01 -29.09 -1.46
C THR A 224 -11.73 -27.90 -2.06
N VAL A 225 -12.19 -28.01 -3.31
CA VAL A 225 -12.91 -26.93 -4.00
C VAL A 225 -14.23 -26.63 -3.28
N PRO A 226 -14.47 -25.40 -2.80
CA PRO A 226 -15.72 -25.04 -2.15
C PRO A 226 -16.87 -24.90 -3.19
N THR A 227 -18.11 -25.07 -2.75
CA THR A 227 -19.28 -24.78 -3.59
C THR A 227 -19.56 -23.28 -3.62
N SER A 228 -20.28 -22.78 -4.65
CA SER A 228 -20.69 -21.38 -4.70
C SER A 228 -21.54 -20.97 -3.48
N SER A 229 -22.38 -21.88 -2.98
CA SER A 229 -23.13 -21.67 -1.73
C SER A 229 -22.22 -21.55 -0.49
N ALA A 230 -21.19 -22.39 -0.38
CA ALA A 230 -20.22 -22.28 0.72
C ALA A 230 -19.44 -20.97 0.66
N ILE A 231 -19.03 -20.54 -0.55
CA ILE A 231 -18.37 -19.25 -0.77
C ILE A 231 -19.30 -18.10 -0.37
N MET A 232 -20.53 -18.04 -0.88
CA MET A 232 -21.45 -16.93 -0.59
C MET A 232 -21.83 -16.83 0.90
N ASN A 233 -21.92 -17.97 1.60
CA ASN A 233 -22.37 -18.02 2.99
C ASN A 233 -21.20 -18.11 4.01
N ASN A 234 -19.94 -17.99 3.57
CA ASN A 234 -18.76 -18.08 4.43
C ASN A 234 -18.72 -19.37 5.28
N VAL A 235 -18.92 -20.53 4.64
CA VAL A 235 -18.99 -21.84 5.33
C VAL A 235 -17.72 -22.65 5.05
N GLY A 236 -17.02 -23.06 6.11
CA GLY A 236 -15.89 -23.98 6.02
C GLY A 236 -14.65 -23.38 5.35
N VAL A 237 -14.39 -22.09 5.57
CA VAL A 237 -13.25 -21.35 5.00
C VAL A 237 -12.47 -20.61 6.08
N ASP A 238 -11.19 -20.32 5.84
CA ASP A 238 -10.31 -19.63 6.79
C ASP A 238 -10.53 -18.11 6.77
N SER A 239 -10.86 -17.55 5.60
CA SER A 239 -11.22 -16.14 5.45
C SER A 239 -12.17 -15.93 4.28
N TRP A 240 -12.92 -14.83 4.32
CA TRP A 240 -13.95 -14.49 3.35
C TRP A 240 -14.02 -12.99 3.13
N GLY A 241 -14.27 -12.61 1.88
CA GLY A 241 -14.50 -11.22 1.47
C GLY A 241 -15.49 -11.15 0.32
N THR A 242 -16.21 -10.03 0.23
CA THR A 242 -17.17 -9.74 -0.84
C THR A 242 -16.98 -8.32 -1.33
N HIS A 243 -17.24 -8.07 -2.61
CA HIS A 243 -17.23 -6.73 -3.18
C HIS A 243 -18.23 -6.61 -4.34
N PRO A 244 -19.06 -5.55 -4.39
CA PRO A 244 -19.80 -5.24 -5.60
C PRO A 244 -18.83 -4.78 -6.68
N ILE A 245 -19.05 -5.21 -7.92
CA ILE A 245 -18.32 -4.74 -9.10
C ILE A 245 -19.32 -4.06 -10.01
N ALA A 246 -19.03 -2.83 -10.40
CA ALA A 246 -19.86 -2.09 -11.33
C ALA A 246 -19.03 -1.35 -12.39
N ALA A 247 -19.68 -0.95 -13.48
CA ALA A 247 -19.07 -0.24 -14.60
C ALA A 247 -18.34 1.04 -14.18
N GLN A 248 -18.79 1.73 -13.11
CA GLN A 248 -18.12 2.93 -12.58
C GLN A 248 -16.73 2.63 -12.01
N GLN A 249 -16.48 1.37 -11.61
CA GLN A 249 -15.19 0.87 -11.14
C GLN A 249 -14.40 0.20 -12.28
N LEU A 250 -14.80 0.41 -13.54
CA LEU A 250 -14.23 -0.26 -14.71
C LEU A 250 -14.27 -1.79 -14.59
N TYR A 251 -15.31 -2.29 -13.90
CA TYR A 251 -15.51 -3.69 -13.58
C TYR A 251 -14.38 -4.36 -12.77
N LYS A 252 -13.63 -3.60 -11.98
CA LYS A 252 -12.52 -4.10 -11.14
C LYS A 252 -12.83 -3.96 -9.65
N ALA A 253 -12.32 -4.90 -8.85
CA ALA A 253 -12.34 -4.80 -7.40
C ALA A 253 -11.07 -5.38 -6.75
N THR A 254 -10.77 -4.86 -5.57
CA THR A 254 -9.79 -5.42 -4.64
C THR A 254 -10.55 -6.02 -3.45
N ILE A 255 -10.37 -7.31 -3.19
CA ILE A 255 -11.03 -8.01 -2.08
C ILE A 255 -9.98 -8.33 -1.01
N ARG A 256 -10.25 -7.93 0.22
CA ARG A 256 -9.41 -8.21 1.38
C ARG A 256 -9.89 -9.47 2.10
N LEU A 257 -8.98 -10.44 2.28
CA LEU A 257 -9.17 -11.68 3.04
C LEU A 257 -8.31 -11.58 4.30
N GLY A 258 -8.89 -11.18 5.43
CA GLY A 258 -8.17 -10.94 6.69
C GLY A 258 -8.31 -12.07 7.73
N GLY A 259 -7.59 -11.96 8.84
CA GLY A 259 -7.63 -12.95 9.93
C GLY A 259 -6.86 -14.22 9.63
N LEU A 260 -5.97 -14.18 8.63
CA LEU A 260 -5.16 -15.31 8.21
C LEU A 260 -3.98 -15.51 9.17
N GLN A 261 -3.54 -16.76 9.30
CA GLN A 261 -2.29 -17.09 9.98
C GLN A 261 -1.10 -16.58 9.16
N GLU A 262 -0.08 -16.07 9.84
CA GLU A 262 1.17 -15.63 9.24
C GLU A 262 1.96 -16.79 8.64
N ASP A 263 2.83 -16.49 7.66
CA ASP A 263 3.67 -17.45 6.94
C ASP A 263 2.93 -18.74 6.51
N THR A 264 1.67 -18.60 6.16
CA THR A 264 0.80 -19.73 5.83
C THR A 264 0.40 -19.64 4.38
N VAL A 265 0.42 -20.79 3.70
CA VAL A 265 0.01 -20.91 2.30
C VAL A 265 -1.51 -21.13 2.24
N TYR A 266 -2.16 -20.38 1.35
CA TYR A 266 -3.58 -20.46 1.07
C TYR A 266 -3.83 -20.64 -0.42
N ASP A 267 -4.89 -21.38 -0.73
CA ASP A 267 -5.53 -21.36 -2.03
C ASP A 267 -6.75 -20.43 -1.96
N ILE A 268 -6.88 -19.55 -2.95
CA ILE A 268 -8.03 -18.65 -3.06
C ILE A 268 -9.01 -19.19 -4.10
N TYR A 269 -10.30 -19.14 -3.77
CA TYR A 269 -11.38 -19.41 -4.71
C TYR A 269 -12.30 -18.21 -4.76
N SER A 270 -12.73 -17.86 -5.97
CA SER A 270 -13.64 -16.73 -6.19
C SER A 270 -14.91 -17.20 -6.89
N PHE A 271 -16.04 -16.65 -6.47
CA PHE A 271 -17.33 -16.82 -7.13
C PHE A 271 -17.85 -15.43 -7.50
N ALA A 272 -18.39 -15.28 -8.70
CA ALA A 272 -19.04 -14.06 -9.11
C ALA A 272 -20.48 -14.35 -9.56
N ARG A 273 -21.35 -13.38 -9.31
CA ARG A 273 -22.74 -13.37 -9.74
C ARG A 273 -23.07 -12.00 -10.28
N ASP A 274 -23.67 -11.93 -11.45
CA ASP A 274 -24.12 -10.66 -12.02
C ASP A 274 -25.36 -10.09 -11.27
N MET A 275 -25.81 -8.90 -11.68
CA MET A 275 -27.00 -8.25 -11.13
C MET A 275 -28.32 -8.98 -11.45
N SER A 276 -28.31 -9.85 -12.44
CA SER A 276 -29.46 -10.63 -12.90
C SER A 276 -29.60 -11.96 -12.15
N GLY A 277 -28.57 -12.31 -11.38
CA GLY A 277 -28.49 -13.50 -10.56
C GLY A 277 -27.66 -14.62 -11.17
N ASN A 278 -27.09 -14.49 -12.37
CA ASN A 278 -26.31 -15.57 -12.97
C ASN A 278 -24.92 -15.66 -12.35
N GLY A 279 -24.60 -16.82 -11.79
CA GLY A 279 -23.30 -17.15 -11.24
C GLY A 279 -22.37 -17.73 -12.29
N ILE A 280 -21.06 -17.57 -12.11
CA ILE A 280 -20.03 -18.20 -12.98
C ILE A 280 -20.12 -19.73 -13.03
N ASP A 281 -20.82 -20.34 -12.08
CA ASP A 281 -21.12 -21.76 -12.02
C ASP A 281 -22.41 -22.15 -12.77
N ASN A 282 -22.99 -21.20 -13.51
CA ASN A 282 -24.26 -21.25 -14.24
C ASN A 282 -25.53 -21.24 -13.38
N THR A 283 -25.45 -21.01 -12.06
CA THR A 283 -26.65 -20.83 -11.21
C THR A 283 -27.34 -19.49 -11.49
N PRO A 284 -28.65 -19.32 -11.22
CA PRO A 284 -29.64 -20.36 -10.95
C PRO A 284 -30.15 -21.05 -12.22
N ALA A 285 -29.78 -20.57 -13.42
CA ALA A 285 -30.28 -21.09 -14.69
C ALA A 285 -30.01 -22.60 -14.85
N TYR A 286 -28.90 -23.08 -14.28
CA TYR A 286 -28.50 -24.47 -14.25
C TYR A 286 -28.02 -24.88 -12.84
N PRO A 287 -27.94 -26.19 -12.55
CA PRO A 287 -27.27 -26.67 -11.34
C PRO A 287 -25.82 -26.18 -11.27
N SER A 288 -25.36 -25.88 -10.05
CA SER A 288 -24.00 -25.39 -9.79
C SER A 288 -22.94 -26.32 -10.38
N ASN A 289 -22.10 -25.77 -11.25
CA ASN A 289 -20.94 -26.45 -11.81
C ASN A 289 -19.69 -26.17 -10.97
N VAL A 290 -19.32 -27.09 -10.08
CA VAL A 290 -18.14 -26.97 -9.21
C VAL A 290 -16.82 -26.89 -9.98
N THR A 291 -16.74 -27.39 -11.20
CA THR A 291 -15.54 -27.27 -12.04
C THR A 291 -15.28 -25.81 -12.41
N LYS A 292 -16.32 -25.00 -12.60
CA LYS A 292 -16.18 -23.55 -12.84
C LYS A 292 -15.62 -22.81 -11.64
N ILE A 293 -15.94 -23.26 -10.42
CA ILE A 293 -15.31 -22.72 -9.20
C ILE A 293 -13.86 -23.20 -9.08
N ALA A 294 -13.58 -24.46 -9.43
CA ALA A 294 -12.21 -24.98 -9.43
C ALA A 294 -11.30 -24.20 -10.41
N GLU A 295 -11.82 -23.77 -11.54
CA GLU A 295 -11.12 -22.94 -12.53
C GLU A 295 -10.73 -21.55 -11.99
N THR A 296 -11.38 -21.05 -10.93
CA THR A 296 -11.00 -19.77 -10.29
C THR A 296 -9.93 -19.93 -9.22
N LYS A 297 -9.39 -21.14 -9.00
CA LYS A 297 -8.36 -21.37 -8.00
C LYS A 297 -7.11 -20.52 -8.27
N PHE A 298 -6.75 -19.66 -7.33
CA PHE A 298 -5.44 -19.01 -7.28
C PHE A 298 -4.61 -19.64 -6.16
N ALA A 299 -3.73 -20.56 -6.55
CA ALA A 299 -3.03 -21.44 -5.61
C ALA A 299 -1.75 -20.82 -5.03
N GLY A 300 -1.38 -21.28 -3.83
CA GLY A 300 -0.03 -21.06 -3.30
C GLY A 300 0.26 -19.64 -2.79
N LEU A 301 -0.77 -18.87 -2.42
CA LEU A 301 -0.56 -17.53 -1.89
C LEU A 301 -0.12 -17.61 -0.43
N ARG A 302 1.03 -17.01 -0.11
CA ARG A 302 1.60 -17.03 1.23
C ARG A 302 1.41 -15.67 1.91
N THR A 303 0.81 -15.66 3.09
CA THR A 303 0.83 -14.48 3.96
C THR A 303 2.25 -14.19 4.41
N LEU A 304 2.57 -12.91 4.66
CA LEU A 304 3.90 -12.56 5.16
C LEU A 304 4.07 -13.08 6.59
N ALA A 305 5.30 -13.37 6.99
CA ALA A 305 5.62 -13.40 8.42
C ALA A 305 5.65 -11.94 8.90
N VAL A 306 4.97 -11.58 10.00
CA VAL A 306 5.37 -10.34 10.69
C VAL A 306 6.75 -10.63 11.27
N TRP A 307 7.75 -9.96 10.71
CA TRP A 307 8.99 -9.75 11.41
C TRP A 307 8.67 -8.96 12.67
N ILE A 308 8.55 -9.65 13.82
CA ILE A 308 8.46 -8.97 15.11
C ILE A 308 9.74 -8.12 15.20
N PRO A 309 9.64 -6.77 15.25
CA PRO A 309 10.80 -5.91 15.32
C PRO A 309 11.67 -6.39 16.47
N SER A 310 12.85 -6.88 16.15
CA SER A 310 13.74 -7.39 17.17
C SER A 310 14.47 -6.22 17.81
N LYS A 311 14.75 -6.35 19.10
CA LYS A 311 15.58 -5.40 19.82
C LYS A 311 16.79 -6.13 20.37
N VAL A 312 17.96 -5.51 20.28
CA VAL A 312 19.11 -5.90 21.08
C VAL A 312 19.37 -4.83 22.13
N SER A 313 19.51 -5.26 23.38
CA SER A 313 19.98 -4.41 24.46
C SER A 313 21.44 -4.76 24.74
N VAL A 314 22.33 -3.80 24.51
CA VAL A 314 23.75 -3.95 24.80
C VAL A 314 24.03 -3.32 26.15
N ALA A 315 24.32 -4.15 27.15
CA ALA A 315 24.68 -3.72 28.49
C ALA A 315 26.19 -3.42 28.59
N TYR A 316 26.54 -2.36 29.29
CA TYR A 316 27.90 -1.93 29.60
C TYR A 316 27.96 -1.42 31.04
N ALA A 317 29.15 -1.08 31.54
CA ALA A 317 29.39 -0.84 32.97
C ALA A 317 28.49 0.21 33.65
N ILE A 318 27.93 1.16 32.87
CA ILE A 318 27.15 2.29 33.40
C ILE A 318 25.71 2.34 32.85
N GLY A 319 25.24 1.31 32.14
CA GLY A 319 23.89 1.29 31.58
C GLY A 319 23.69 0.30 30.43
N SER A 320 22.61 0.51 29.68
CA SER A 320 22.26 -0.28 28.49
C SER A 320 21.71 0.61 27.39
N THR A 321 21.98 0.27 26.13
CA THR A 321 21.36 0.90 24.96
C THR A 321 20.58 -0.13 24.17
N GLU A 322 19.36 0.24 23.76
CA GLU A 322 18.53 -0.58 22.87
C GLU A 322 18.71 -0.17 21.41
N TYR A 323 18.81 -1.16 20.53
CA TYR A 323 18.86 -0.96 19.09
C TYR A 323 17.77 -1.78 18.40
N ALA A 324 17.11 -1.19 17.40
CA ALA A 324 16.18 -1.89 16.53
C ALA A 324 16.95 -2.75 15.52
N LEU A 325 16.47 -3.97 15.33
CA LEU A 325 17.04 -5.00 14.48
C LEU A 325 15.96 -5.58 13.56
N GLU A 326 16.34 -5.90 12.32
CA GLU A 326 15.52 -6.75 11.45
C GLU A 326 15.99 -8.20 11.57
N PRO A 327 15.10 -9.17 11.81
CA PRO A 327 15.50 -10.56 11.98
C PRO A 327 15.64 -11.26 10.61
N ALA A 328 16.36 -12.38 10.57
CA ALA A 328 16.55 -13.17 9.35
C ALA A 328 15.41 -14.16 9.08
N THR A 329 15.09 -14.45 7.80
CA THR A 329 13.99 -15.37 7.37
C THR A 329 14.00 -16.69 8.12
N TRP A 330 15.18 -17.29 8.23
CA TRP A 330 15.34 -18.58 8.88
C TRP A 330 15.10 -18.58 10.40
N ASN A 331 15.02 -17.42 11.07
CA ASN A 331 14.67 -17.37 12.50
C ASN A 331 13.30 -18.00 12.78
N THR A 332 12.39 -17.98 11.80
CA THR A 332 11.08 -18.62 11.88
C THR A 332 11.14 -20.15 11.94
N HIS A 333 12.26 -20.75 11.52
CA HIS A 333 12.48 -22.20 11.55
C HIS A 333 13.30 -22.66 12.76
N LEU A 334 13.71 -21.75 13.65
CA LEU A 334 14.51 -22.10 14.81
C LEU A 334 13.61 -22.48 15.99
N PRO A 335 13.94 -23.56 16.73
CA PRO A 335 13.27 -23.83 17.99
C PRO A 335 13.59 -22.72 18.99
N LYS A 336 12.62 -22.38 19.85
CA LYS A 336 12.74 -21.33 20.88
C LYS A 336 13.95 -21.49 21.81
N CYS A 337 14.40 -22.73 21.98
CA CYS A 337 15.51 -23.10 22.83
C CYS A 337 16.68 -23.60 22.00
N LEU A 338 17.76 -22.83 21.96
CA LEU A 338 19.01 -23.32 21.41
C LEU A 338 19.68 -24.26 22.43
N PRO A 339 20.02 -25.50 22.04
CA PRO A 339 20.74 -26.42 22.90
C PRO A 339 22.14 -25.88 23.15
N GLY A 340 22.41 -25.36 24.36
CA GLY A 340 23.73 -24.86 24.72
C GLY A 340 23.75 -23.78 25.80
N VAL A 341 22.62 -23.16 26.13
CA VAL A 341 22.57 -22.24 27.27
C VAL A 341 22.56 -23.08 28.54
N GLY A 342 23.67 -23.06 29.30
CA GLY A 342 23.91 -23.88 30.50
C GLY A 342 22.98 -23.65 31.70
N SER A 343 21.71 -23.28 31.49
CA SER A 343 20.69 -23.31 32.53
C SER A 343 19.99 -24.67 32.52
N SER A 344 20.24 -25.45 33.56
CA SER A 344 19.61 -26.76 33.82
C SER A 344 18.10 -26.70 34.08
N HIS A 345 17.42 -25.57 33.80
CA HIS A 345 16.03 -25.32 34.20
C HIS A 345 15.06 -24.95 33.08
N PHE A 346 15.49 -24.75 31.84
CA PHE A 346 14.56 -24.63 30.71
C PHE A 346 14.51 -25.93 29.91
N ARG A 347 13.74 -26.90 30.43
CA ARG A 347 13.27 -28.02 29.59
C ARG A 347 12.22 -27.45 28.65
N CYS A 348 12.52 -27.45 27.36
CA CYS A 348 11.59 -27.01 26.34
C CYS A 348 10.50 -28.07 26.30
N GLY A 349 9.31 -27.70 26.74
CA GLY A 349 8.13 -28.51 26.53
C GLY A 349 7.97 -28.73 25.02
N PRO A 350 7.52 -29.90 24.59
CA PRO A 350 7.20 -30.16 23.18
C PRO A 350 5.92 -29.42 22.73
N ASP A 351 5.56 -28.29 23.35
CA ASP A 351 4.35 -27.57 23.01
C ASP A 351 4.53 -26.79 21.69
N LEU A 352 3.56 -26.98 20.79
CA LEU A 352 3.47 -26.33 19.47
C LEU A 352 3.48 -24.79 19.56
N GLU A 353 3.14 -24.23 20.72
CA GLU A 353 3.17 -22.79 20.99
C GLU A 353 4.58 -22.20 21.13
N SER A 354 5.61 -23.04 21.22
CA SER A 354 7.01 -22.59 21.32
C SER A 354 7.59 -22.06 20.00
N TRP A 355 7.01 -22.38 18.84
CA TRP A 355 7.54 -21.98 17.52
C TRP A 355 7.16 -20.56 17.08
N SER A 356 6.24 -19.90 17.79
CA SER A 356 5.72 -18.57 17.42
C SER A 356 6.40 -17.40 18.15
N THR A 357 7.40 -17.65 19.00
CA THR A 357 8.09 -16.59 19.76
C THR A 357 9.49 -16.37 19.19
N PRO A 358 9.94 -15.12 18.95
CA PRO A 358 11.27 -14.84 18.45
C PRO A 358 12.37 -15.45 19.34
N PRO A 359 13.51 -15.88 18.77
CA PRO A 359 14.64 -16.36 19.55
C PRO A 359 15.17 -15.25 20.47
N VAL A 360 15.40 -15.59 21.74
CA VAL A 360 15.93 -14.66 22.75
C VAL A 360 17.29 -15.15 23.24
N LEU A 361 18.33 -14.34 23.03
CA LEU A 361 19.66 -14.56 23.59
C LEU A 361 19.88 -13.56 24.74
N THR A 362 19.97 -14.07 25.97
CA THR A 362 20.28 -13.26 27.15
C THR A 362 21.69 -13.52 27.65
N ASN A 363 22.28 -12.55 28.36
CA ASN A 363 23.61 -12.66 28.98
C ASN A 363 24.71 -13.16 28.03
N SER A 364 24.60 -12.81 26.75
CA SER A 364 25.51 -13.26 25.71
C SER A 364 26.66 -12.29 25.52
N GLN A 365 27.86 -12.82 25.27
CA GLN A 365 29.03 -12.00 24.95
C GLN A 365 29.03 -11.67 23.46
N LEU A 366 29.11 -10.38 23.14
CA LEU A 366 29.21 -9.91 21.76
C LEU A 366 30.69 -9.92 21.32
N VAL A 367 31.00 -10.66 20.27
CA VAL A 367 32.35 -10.71 19.66
C VAL A 367 32.30 -9.99 18.32
N SER A 368 33.04 -8.90 18.18
CA SER A 368 33.06 -8.12 16.94
C SER A 368 34.21 -8.47 16.02
N LEU A 369 33.89 -8.87 14.79
CA LEU A 369 34.81 -8.98 13.65
C LEU A 369 34.30 -8.12 12.47
N ALA A 370 33.53 -7.07 12.76
CA ALA A 370 32.87 -6.22 11.77
C ALA A 370 33.81 -5.22 11.05
N SER A 371 35.14 -5.31 11.26
CA SER A 371 36.13 -4.46 10.60
C SER A 371 36.25 -4.71 9.10
N HIS A 372 35.90 -5.92 8.62
CA HIS A 372 35.99 -6.28 7.21
C HIS A 372 34.76 -7.03 6.69
N ALA A 373 34.25 -6.62 5.53
CA ALA A 373 33.09 -7.28 4.88
C ALA A 373 33.35 -8.74 4.47
N SER A 374 34.61 -9.15 4.32
CA SER A 374 35.00 -10.54 4.02
C SER A 374 34.96 -11.48 5.24
N ALA A 375 34.85 -10.96 6.46
CA ALA A 375 34.76 -11.77 7.66
C ALA A 375 33.55 -12.73 7.57
N GLY A 376 33.78 -14.02 7.82
CA GLY A 376 32.77 -15.08 7.69
C GLY A 376 32.50 -15.57 6.25
N CYS A 377 33.23 -15.09 5.23
CA CYS A 377 33.06 -15.54 3.83
C CYS A 377 34.04 -16.62 3.39
N SER A 378 35.25 -16.61 3.92
CA SER A 378 36.33 -17.54 3.60
C SER A 378 37.26 -17.66 4.81
N GLY A 379 37.61 -18.90 5.19
CA GLY A 379 38.50 -19.17 6.32
C GLY A 379 37.79 -19.59 7.61
N HIS A 380 38.58 -20.00 8.60
CA HIS A 380 38.09 -20.26 9.95
C HIS A 380 37.84 -18.93 10.66
N LEU A 381 36.60 -18.72 11.09
CA LEU A 381 36.33 -17.75 12.16
C LEU A 381 37.02 -18.26 13.43
N GLN A 382 37.40 -17.33 14.31
CA GLN A 382 37.93 -17.71 15.60
C GLN A 382 36.88 -18.55 16.34
N ALA A 383 37.25 -19.76 16.76
CA ALA A 383 36.36 -20.60 17.54
C ALA A 383 36.02 -19.90 18.85
N THR A 384 34.76 -20.04 19.29
CA THR A 384 34.35 -19.54 20.60
C THR A 384 35.17 -20.23 21.70
N PRO A 385 35.45 -19.54 22.82
CA PRO A 385 36.11 -20.17 23.96
C PRO A 385 35.32 -21.42 24.39
N PRO A 386 35.99 -22.51 24.76
CA PRO A 386 35.31 -23.74 25.22
C PRO A 386 34.60 -23.59 26.58
N ALA A 387 34.52 -22.38 27.15
CA ALA A 387 33.91 -22.10 28.44
C ALA A 387 32.40 -21.85 28.31
N SER A 388 31.65 -22.24 29.35
CA SER A 388 30.19 -22.11 29.45
C SER A 388 29.73 -20.66 29.23
N GLY A 389 29.17 -20.36 28.07
CA GLY A 389 28.66 -19.03 27.73
C GLY A 389 28.04 -18.99 26.33
N THR A 390 27.12 -18.05 26.13
CA THR A 390 26.49 -17.79 24.84
C THR A 390 27.25 -16.66 24.15
N TYR A 391 27.69 -16.86 22.91
CA TYR A 391 28.45 -15.87 22.15
C TYR A 391 27.68 -15.44 20.92
N VAL A 392 27.51 -14.14 20.72
CA VAL A 392 26.91 -13.55 19.51
C VAL A 392 28.04 -12.95 18.69
N LEU A 393 28.13 -13.34 17.42
CA LEU A 393 29.13 -12.79 16.51
C LEU A 393 28.57 -11.55 15.79
N LEU A 394 29.31 -10.44 15.81
CA LEU A 394 29.01 -9.24 15.02
C LEU A 394 29.90 -9.21 13.77
N LEU A 395 29.29 -9.28 12.58
CA LEU A 395 29.98 -9.20 11.28
C LEU A 395 29.45 -8.06 10.44
N ARG A 396 30.21 -7.65 9.42
CA ARG A 396 29.76 -6.70 8.39
C ARG A 396 29.17 -7.45 7.18
N ARG A 397 28.09 -6.91 6.60
CA ARG A 397 27.51 -7.39 5.33
C ARG A 397 28.49 -7.26 4.17
N GLY A 398 28.40 -8.18 3.22
CA GLY A 398 29.11 -8.14 1.93
C GLY A 398 29.97 -9.38 1.65
N LYS A 399 30.55 -9.41 0.44
CA LYS A 399 31.46 -10.45 -0.11
C LYS A 399 30.93 -11.88 -0.22
N CYS A 400 29.90 -12.26 0.52
CA CYS A 400 29.18 -13.54 0.39
C CYS A 400 27.74 -13.42 0.91
N ALA A 401 26.93 -14.45 0.64
CA ALA A 401 25.55 -14.54 1.11
C ALA A 401 25.43 -14.60 2.64
N PHE A 402 24.29 -14.15 3.17
CA PHE A 402 23.98 -14.17 4.60
C PHE A 402 24.06 -15.58 5.19
N ALA A 403 23.46 -16.55 4.50
CA ALA A 403 23.50 -17.97 4.85
C ALA A 403 24.92 -18.48 5.12
N LYS A 404 25.87 -18.10 4.25
CA LYS A 404 27.26 -18.53 4.37
C LYS A 404 27.90 -17.99 5.65
N LYS A 405 27.65 -16.72 6.02
CA LYS A 405 28.16 -16.13 7.26
C LYS A 405 27.56 -16.81 8.48
N ALA A 406 26.26 -17.09 8.45
CA ALA A 406 25.56 -17.80 9.53
C ALA A 406 26.13 -19.21 9.74
N LEU A 407 26.26 -20.00 8.67
CA LEU A 407 26.85 -21.35 8.72
C LEU A 407 28.30 -21.34 9.23
N GLN A 408 29.10 -20.34 8.87
CA GLN A 408 30.48 -20.23 9.38
C GLN A 408 30.50 -19.85 10.86
N ALA A 409 29.63 -18.95 11.30
CA ALA A 409 29.50 -18.58 12.71
C ALA A 409 29.06 -19.79 13.56
N GLU A 410 28.08 -20.55 13.08
CA GLU A 410 27.63 -21.80 13.70
C GLU A 410 28.79 -22.81 13.83
N ARG A 411 29.53 -23.06 12.75
CA ARG A 411 30.70 -23.97 12.75
C ARG A 411 31.82 -23.52 13.70
N ALA A 412 31.91 -22.22 13.97
CA ALA A 412 32.86 -21.66 14.93
C ALA A 412 32.33 -21.65 16.37
N GLY A 413 31.12 -22.18 16.62
CA GLY A 413 30.55 -22.34 17.95
C GLY A 413 29.83 -21.10 18.48
N TYR A 414 29.48 -20.14 17.63
CA TYR A 414 28.66 -19.00 18.02
C TYR A 414 27.19 -19.39 18.13
N SER A 415 26.48 -18.75 19.06
CA SER A 415 25.06 -19.03 19.34
C SER A 415 24.10 -18.08 18.62
N GLY A 416 24.61 -17.05 17.95
CA GLY A 416 23.84 -16.09 17.18
C GLY A 416 24.72 -15.21 16.31
N LEU A 417 24.12 -14.57 15.30
CA LEU A 417 24.81 -13.70 14.36
C LEU A 417 24.11 -12.33 14.27
N LEU A 418 24.84 -11.26 14.46
CA LEU A 418 24.40 -9.89 14.19
C LEU A 418 25.18 -9.34 13.00
N LEU A 419 24.48 -8.87 11.97
CA LEU A 419 25.08 -8.29 10.77
C LEU A 419 24.92 -6.78 10.74
N VAL A 420 26.02 -6.07 10.53
CA VAL A 420 26.02 -4.62 10.28
C VAL A 420 25.90 -4.37 8.79
N ASP A 421 24.87 -3.64 8.36
CA ASP A 421 24.77 -3.22 6.96
C ASP A 421 25.90 -2.24 6.61
N HIS A 422 26.27 -2.19 5.33
CA HIS A 422 27.32 -1.34 4.80
C HIS A 422 26.79 -0.01 4.23
N GLN A 423 25.48 0.09 3.99
CA GLN A 423 24.85 1.28 3.42
C GLN A 423 24.57 2.31 4.52
N THR A 424 25.05 3.55 4.35
CA THR A 424 24.77 4.67 5.27
C THR A 424 23.41 5.31 5.01
N ASN A 425 22.95 5.24 3.76
CA ASN A 425 21.71 5.84 3.30
C ASN A 425 20.81 4.72 2.80
N LEU A 426 20.08 4.09 3.71
CA LEU A 426 18.94 3.30 3.30
C LEU A 426 17.91 4.31 2.82
N ASP A 427 17.65 4.36 1.50
CA ASP A 427 16.77 5.34 0.85
C ASP A 427 15.34 5.41 1.46
N ARG A 428 15.00 4.49 2.38
CA ARG A 428 13.74 4.46 3.14
C ARG A 428 13.89 3.99 4.60
N GLY A 429 15.11 3.89 5.13
CA GLY A 429 15.35 3.30 6.46
C GLY A 429 15.06 1.80 6.56
N VAL A 430 14.85 1.10 5.45
CA VAL A 430 14.54 -0.34 5.41
C VAL A 430 15.82 -1.14 5.24
N LEU A 431 16.13 -2.03 6.19
CA LEU A 431 17.25 -2.96 6.07
C LEU A 431 16.95 -4.05 5.03
N PRO A 432 17.98 -4.63 4.38
CA PRO A 432 17.76 -5.71 3.43
C PRO A 432 17.18 -6.95 4.10
N ASP A 433 16.30 -7.65 3.40
CA ASP A 433 15.78 -8.93 3.85
C ASP A 433 16.93 -9.97 3.91
N MET A 434 17.07 -10.62 5.07
CA MET A 434 18.10 -11.62 5.31
C MET A 434 17.55 -13.01 5.01
N THR A 435 17.63 -13.41 3.73
CA THR A 435 17.16 -14.73 3.28
C THR A 435 18.32 -15.71 3.04
N ALA A 436 18.13 -17.00 3.38
CA ALA A 436 19.02 -18.09 2.97
C ALA A 436 18.38 -19.01 1.90
N GLU A 437 17.21 -18.64 1.39
CA GLU A 437 16.47 -19.35 0.33
C GLU A 437 16.32 -20.85 0.70
N SER A 438 16.77 -21.75 -0.18
CA SER A 438 16.71 -23.21 0.03
C SER A 438 17.51 -23.72 1.24
N GLN A 439 18.32 -22.88 1.88
CA GLN A 439 19.13 -23.24 3.04
C GLN A 439 18.54 -22.78 4.39
N ASP A 440 17.40 -22.09 4.38
CA ASP A 440 16.78 -21.53 5.60
C ASP A 440 16.61 -22.61 6.69
N ALA A 441 16.19 -23.82 6.34
CA ALA A 441 16.02 -24.94 7.28
C ALA A 441 17.33 -25.54 7.82
N THR A 442 18.50 -25.18 7.26
CA THR A 442 19.80 -25.76 7.64
C THR A 442 20.62 -24.91 8.61
N ILE A 443 20.23 -23.64 8.79
CA ILE A 443 20.93 -22.72 9.69
C ILE A 443 20.35 -22.90 11.08
N SER A 444 21.18 -23.26 12.06
CA SER A 444 20.69 -23.57 13.42
C SER A 444 20.84 -22.42 14.42
N ILE A 445 21.31 -21.25 13.99
CA ILE A 445 21.53 -20.09 14.86
C ILE A 445 20.68 -18.89 14.41
N PRO A 446 20.13 -18.12 15.36
CA PRO A 446 19.36 -16.94 15.03
C PRO A 446 20.28 -15.86 14.50
N ALA A 447 19.75 -15.06 13.57
CA ALA A 447 20.46 -13.93 13.03
C ALA A 447 19.59 -12.69 12.87
N TRP A 448 20.27 -11.54 12.89
CA TRP A 448 19.65 -10.24 12.75
C TRP A 448 20.56 -9.32 11.93
N ILE A 449 19.99 -8.28 11.35
CA ILE A 449 20.71 -7.16 10.74
C ILE A 449 20.40 -5.85 11.45
N ILE A 450 21.42 -5.01 11.55
CA ILE A 450 21.39 -3.68 12.12
C ILE A 450 21.92 -2.67 11.10
N GLY A 451 21.36 -1.46 11.11
CA GLY A 451 21.86 -0.37 10.28
C GLY A 451 23.28 0.03 10.62
N LYS A 452 24.03 0.51 9.63
CA LYS A 452 25.46 0.84 9.75
C LYS A 452 25.76 1.74 10.95
N THR A 453 25.03 2.84 11.11
CA THR A 453 25.23 3.83 12.18
C THR A 453 25.11 3.25 13.58
N ASN A 454 24.28 2.23 13.76
CA ASN A 454 24.05 1.62 15.07
C ASN A 454 24.99 0.43 15.32
N GLY A 455 25.51 -0.20 14.26
CA GLY A 455 26.40 -1.36 14.36
C GLY A 455 27.90 -1.03 14.34
N GLU A 456 28.28 0.15 13.86
CA GLU A 456 29.61 0.76 14.03
C GLU A 456 29.67 1.54 15.34
#